data_AF-A0A960NJ46-F1
#
_entry.id   AF-A0A960NJ46-F1
#
_cell.length_a   1.000
_cell.length_b   1.000
_cell.length_c   1.000
_cell.angle_alpha   90.00
_cell.angle_beta   90.00
_cell.angle_gamma   90.00
#
_symmetry.space_group_name_H-M   'P 1'
#
loop_
_entity.id
_entity.type
_entity.pdbx_description
1 polymer ?
#
loop_
_entity_poly.entity_id
_entity_poly.type
_entity_poly.pdbx_seq_one_letter_code
_entity_poly.pdbx_strand_id
1 'polypeptide(L)'
;MKNKAPKEDTPRRVTFEITTRRPLAVGQQVFISGSIDMLGNWEPDGFPLTRVDDNLWKGLMIIDPDVAFEFKITRGTWDSEEVAKDKMILPENIRIEAGRKPETFRRTVYGWLDDLRD
;
A
#
# COMPACT_ATOMS: atom_id res chain seq x y z
N MET A 1 42.34 6.55 -2.04
CA MET A 1 40.98 7.02 -1.64
C MET A 1 40.02 6.49 -2.69
N LYS A 2 39.04 5.65 -2.32
CA LYS A 2 38.05 5.12 -3.27
C LYS A 2 36.96 6.18 -3.44
N ASN A 3 36.94 6.85 -4.59
CA ASN A 3 35.86 7.78 -4.93
C ASN A 3 34.55 7.00 -4.98
N LYS A 4 33.66 7.27 -4.03
CA LYS A 4 32.28 6.79 -4.05
C LYS A 4 31.58 7.62 -5.14
N ALA A 5 31.07 6.96 -6.19
CA ALA A 5 30.26 7.62 -7.20
C ALA A 5 29.13 8.42 -6.51
N PRO A 6 28.74 9.60 -7.04
CA PRO A 6 27.63 10.37 -6.47
C PRO A 6 26.39 9.47 -6.38
N LYS A 7 25.72 9.46 -5.22
CA LYS A 7 24.41 8.82 -5.08
C LYS A 7 23.49 9.51 -6.09
N GLU A 8 22.96 8.77 -7.06
CA GLU A 8 21.97 9.31 -7.98
C GLU A 8 20.67 9.59 -7.21
N ASP A 9 20.39 10.86 -6.92
CA ASP A 9 19.15 11.39 -6.32
C ASP A 9 17.94 11.32 -7.28
N THR A 10 17.93 10.35 -8.20
CA THR A 10 16.84 10.21 -9.16
C THR A 10 15.58 9.71 -8.44
N PRO A 11 14.45 10.44 -8.52
CA PRO A 11 13.21 10.02 -7.89
C PRO A 11 12.79 8.61 -8.35
N ARG A 12 12.28 7.82 -7.41
CA ARG A 12 11.91 6.41 -7.59
C ARG A 12 10.41 6.25 -7.70
N ARG A 13 9.99 5.33 -8.56
CA ARG A 13 8.59 5.00 -8.79
C ARG A 13 8.23 3.76 -7.98
N VAL A 14 7.27 3.90 -7.07
CA VAL A 14 6.63 2.78 -6.38
C VAL A 14 5.19 2.69 -6.86
N THR A 15 4.82 1.55 -7.43
CA THR A 15 3.45 1.27 -7.88
C THR A 15 2.81 0.25 -6.95
N PHE A 16 1.62 0.55 -6.46
CA PHE A 16 0.76 -0.40 -5.77
C PHE A 16 -0.24 -0.99 -6.76
N GLU A 17 -0.33 -2.30 -6.85
CA GLU A 17 -1.39 -3.03 -7.55
C GLU A 17 -2.08 -3.96 -6.55
N ILE A 18 -3.25 -3.55 -6.09
CA ILE A 18 -4.02 -4.26 -5.07
C ILE A 18 -5.24 -4.90 -5.73
N THR A 19 -5.36 -6.21 -5.57
CA THR A 19 -6.52 -6.98 -6.05
C THR A 19 -7.41 -7.35 -4.86
N THR A 20 -8.67 -6.96 -4.87
CA THR A 20 -9.65 -7.43 -3.87
C THR A 20 -10.19 -8.80 -4.30
N ARG A 21 -10.37 -9.73 -3.36
CA ARG A 21 -10.93 -11.06 -3.67
C ARG A 21 -12.37 -11.01 -4.18
N ARG A 22 -13.12 -9.99 -3.77
CA ARG A 22 -14.49 -9.71 -4.20
C ARG A 22 -14.58 -8.25 -4.65
N PRO A 23 -15.46 -7.91 -5.60
CA PRO A 23 -15.66 -6.52 -5.99
C PRO A 23 -16.18 -5.72 -4.81
N LEU A 24 -15.62 -4.53 -4.60
CA LEU A 24 -16.19 -3.59 -3.63
C LEU A 24 -17.42 -2.90 -4.23
N ALA A 25 -18.37 -2.49 -3.39
CA ALA A 25 -19.55 -1.77 -3.82
C ALA A 25 -19.20 -0.38 -4.38
N VAL A 26 -20.14 0.22 -5.12
CA VAL A 26 -20.00 1.60 -5.60
C VAL A 26 -19.82 2.54 -4.40
N GLY A 27 -18.86 3.46 -4.50
CA GLY A 27 -18.52 4.41 -3.43
C GLY A 27 -17.51 3.88 -2.41
N GLN A 28 -17.21 2.57 -2.39
CA GLN A 28 -16.09 2.05 -1.59
C GLN A 28 -14.76 2.34 -2.27
N GLN A 29 -13.71 2.46 -1.46
CA GLN A 29 -12.38 2.91 -1.86
C GLN A 29 -11.33 2.03 -1.19
N VAL A 30 -10.19 1.81 -1.84
CA VAL A 30 -9.01 1.18 -1.24
C VAL A 30 -7.93 2.24 -1.01
N PHE A 31 -7.29 2.17 0.15
CA PHE A 31 -6.21 3.07 0.53
C PHE A 31 -4.95 2.31 0.94
N ILE A 32 -3.81 2.98 0.81
CA ILE A 32 -2.58 2.64 1.51
C ILE A 32 -2.44 3.62 2.67
N SER A 33 -2.28 3.10 3.88
CA SER A 33 -1.99 3.89 5.08
C SER A 33 -0.60 3.55 5.57
N GLY A 34 0.30 4.53 5.71
CA GLY A 34 1.70 4.24 5.96
C GLY A 34 2.49 5.30 6.70
N SER A 35 3.74 4.97 7.00
CA SER A 35 4.62 5.68 7.94
C SER A 35 5.22 6.99 7.45
N ILE A 36 4.94 7.39 6.21
CA ILE A 36 5.46 8.61 5.59
C ILE A 36 4.31 9.53 5.21
N ASP A 37 4.61 10.82 5.06
CA ASP A 37 3.62 11.85 4.79
C ASP A 37 2.79 11.57 3.53
N MET A 38 3.43 11.10 2.46
CA MET A 38 2.77 10.72 1.21
C MET A 38 1.77 9.55 1.37
N LEU A 39 1.91 8.75 2.43
CA LEU A 39 1.02 7.64 2.79
C LEU A 39 0.11 7.98 3.98
N GLY A 40 0.05 9.26 4.35
CA GLY A 40 -0.88 9.79 5.35
C GLY A 40 -0.43 9.66 6.80
N ASN A 41 0.83 9.35 7.11
CA ASN A 41 1.33 9.23 8.49
C ASN A 41 0.44 8.35 9.40
N TRP A 42 0.02 7.19 8.89
CA TRP A 42 -0.93 6.27 9.54
C TRP A 42 -2.36 6.81 9.72
N GLU A 43 -2.80 7.75 8.89
CA GLU A 43 -4.24 7.96 8.69
C GLU A 43 -4.81 6.83 7.80
N PRO A 44 -5.92 6.19 8.17
CA PRO A 44 -6.42 5.01 7.47
C PRO A 44 -6.89 5.31 6.05
N ASP A 45 -7.17 6.56 5.71
CA ASP A 45 -7.55 7.05 4.38
C ASP A 45 -6.42 7.85 3.69
N GLY A 46 -5.16 7.63 4.10
CA GLY A 46 -3.99 8.42 3.70
C GLY A 46 -3.74 8.52 2.19
N PHE A 47 -3.50 7.40 1.51
CA PHE A 47 -3.20 7.38 0.07
C PHE A 47 -4.25 6.60 -0.73
N PRO A 48 -5.19 7.28 -1.43
CA PRO A 48 -6.25 6.62 -2.19
C PRO A 48 -5.71 5.97 -3.47
N LEU A 49 -6.15 4.74 -3.72
CA LEU A 49 -5.88 4.03 -4.98
C LEU A 49 -6.95 4.32 -6.04
N THR A 50 -6.57 4.34 -7.30
CA THR A 50 -7.55 4.41 -8.40
C THR A 50 -8.12 3.03 -8.68
N ARG A 51 -9.45 2.90 -8.71
CA ARG A 51 -10.12 1.70 -9.22
C ARG A 51 -9.90 1.61 -10.73
N VAL A 52 -9.29 0.53 -11.20
CA VAL A 52 -9.03 0.30 -12.62
C VAL A 52 -9.86 -0.85 -13.21
N ASP A 53 -10.43 -1.69 -12.35
CA ASP A 53 -11.35 -2.79 -12.70
C ASP A 53 -12.26 -3.12 -11.50
N ASP A 54 -13.15 -4.10 -11.61
CA ASP A 54 -14.05 -4.56 -10.55
C ASP A 54 -13.30 -4.95 -9.28
N ASN A 55 -12.10 -5.51 -9.43
CA ASN A 55 -11.27 -5.99 -8.32
C ASN A 55 -9.89 -5.34 -8.24
N LEU A 56 -9.47 -4.57 -9.24
CA LEU A 56 -8.11 -4.08 -9.34
C LEU A 56 -8.02 -2.59 -9.00
N TRP A 57 -7.08 -2.26 -8.13
CA TRP A 57 -6.81 -0.91 -7.62
C TRP A 57 -5.34 -0.58 -7.82
N LYS A 58 -5.04 0.62 -8.31
CA LYS A 58 -3.67 1.04 -8.59
C LYS A 58 -3.34 2.41 -8.03
N GLY A 59 -2.12 2.57 -7.56
CA GLY A 59 -1.58 3.85 -7.13
C GLY A 59 -0.11 3.94 -7.49
N LEU A 60 0.36 5.16 -7.79
CA LEU A 60 1.74 5.44 -8.13
C LEU A 60 2.24 6.55 -7.20
N MET A 61 3.35 6.27 -6.52
CA MET A 61 4.08 7.23 -5.71
C MET A 61 5.45 7.49 -6.34
N ILE A 62 5.89 8.75 -6.28
CA ILE A 62 7.25 9.16 -6.58
C ILE A 62 7.93 9.50 -5.24
N ILE A 63 9.02 8.83 -4.92
CA ILE A 63 9.71 8.96 -3.64
C ILE A 63 11.22 9.08 -3.85
N ASP A 64 11.91 9.72 -2.93
CA ASP A 64 13.37 9.78 -2.95
C ASP A 64 13.99 8.36 -2.83
N PRO A 65 15.16 8.12 -3.45
CA PRO A 65 15.86 6.85 -3.32
C PRO A 65 16.26 6.55 -1.88
N ASP A 66 16.40 5.27 -1.56
CA ASP A 66 16.84 4.78 -0.24
C ASP A 66 15.87 5.14 0.92
N VAL A 67 14.63 5.57 0.62
CA VAL A 67 13.59 5.76 1.64
C VAL A 67 12.91 4.43 1.93
N ALA A 68 12.94 4.02 3.19
CA ALA A 68 12.20 2.87 3.69
C ALA A 68 10.95 3.33 4.43
N PHE A 69 9.82 2.66 4.15
CA PHE A 69 8.54 2.97 4.76
C PHE A 69 7.75 1.70 5.04
N GLU A 70 6.79 1.83 5.95
CA GLU A 70 5.85 0.78 6.32
C GLU A 70 4.43 1.18 5.97
N PHE A 71 3.58 0.21 5.68
CA PHE A 71 2.18 0.47 5.35
C PHE A 71 1.25 -0.71 5.61
N LYS A 72 -0.05 -0.40 5.62
CA LYS A 72 -1.21 -1.29 5.66
C LYS A 72 -2.19 -0.93 4.54
N ILE A 73 -3.15 -1.81 4.30
CA ILE A 73 -4.21 -1.64 3.30
C ILE A 73 -5.55 -1.58 4.02
N THR A 74 -6.39 -0.60 3.67
CA THR A 74 -7.69 -0.37 4.32
C THR A 74 -8.76 -0.02 3.30
N ARG A 75 -10.02 0.10 3.77
CA ARG A 75 -11.11 0.79 3.04
C ARG A 75 -11.41 2.20 3.59
N GLY A 76 -10.44 2.82 4.28
CA GLY A 76 -10.55 4.18 4.81
C GLY A 76 -10.78 4.26 6.33
N THR A 77 -10.86 3.12 7.02
CA THR A 77 -10.91 3.05 8.49
C THR A 77 -10.05 1.90 9.00
N TRP A 78 -9.66 1.93 10.27
CA TRP A 78 -8.96 0.81 10.90
C TRP A 78 -9.84 -0.43 11.12
N ASP A 79 -11.15 -0.24 11.24
CA ASP A 79 -12.09 -1.36 11.26
C ASP A 79 -12.20 -2.07 9.91
N SER A 80 -11.75 -1.44 8.82
CA SER A 80 -11.75 -2.00 7.47
C SER A 80 -10.34 -2.31 6.97
N GLU A 81 -9.42 -2.64 7.88
CA GLU A 81 -8.08 -3.12 7.54
C GLU A 81 -8.15 -4.50 6.84
N GLU A 82 -7.23 -4.75 5.89
CA GLU A 82 -7.03 -6.08 5.33
C GLU A 82 -6.75 -7.12 6.43
N VAL A 83 -7.35 -8.30 6.28
CA VAL A 83 -7.00 -9.50 7.07
C VAL A 83 -6.30 -10.54 6.20
N ALA A 84 -5.46 -11.36 6.81
CA ALA A 84 -4.81 -12.47 6.15
C ALA A 84 -5.81 -13.49 5.61
N LYS A 85 -5.35 -14.42 4.76
CA LYS A 85 -6.19 -15.42 4.08
C LYS A 85 -7.00 -16.31 5.04
N ASP A 86 -6.48 -16.56 6.24
CA ASP A 86 -7.14 -17.32 7.31
C ASP A 86 -8.21 -16.51 8.05
N LYS A 87 -8.39 -15.23 7.70
CA LYS A 87 -9.45 -14.35 8.19
C LYS A 87 -9.45 -14.17 9.71
N MET A 88 -8.32 -14.39 10.38
CA MET A 88 -8.22 -14.19 11.84
C MET A 88 -6.94 -13.49 12.28
N ILE A 89 -6.02 -13.26 11.34
CA ILE A 89 -4.74 -12.60 11.61
C ILE A 89 -4.71 -11.25 10.89
N LEU A 90 -4.50 -10.18 11.66
CA LEU A 90 -4.12 -8.89 11.09
C LEU A 90 -2.69 -9.00 10.55
N PRO A 91 -2.44 -8.62 9.28
CA PRO A 91 -1.10 -8.58 8.75
C PRO A 91 -0.24 -7.59 9.57
N GLU A 92 1.00 -7.98 9.80
CA GLU A 92 2.05 -7.05 10.23
C GLU A 92 2.20 -5.92 9.21
N ASN A 93 2.80 -4.81 9.63
CA ASN A 93 3.17 -3.72 8.74
C ASN A 93 4.03 -4.25 7.57
N ILE A 94 3.63 -3.94 6.34
CA ILE A 94 4.44 -4.27 5.17
C ILE A 94 5.53 -3.23 5.04
N ARG A 95 6.79 -3.67 5.01
CA ARG A 95 7.94 -2.79 4.81
C ARG A 95 8.46 -2.87 3.37
N ILE A 96 8.65 -1.72 2.74
CA ILE A 96 9.35 -1.58 1.46
C ILE A 96 10.50 -0.59 1.64
N GLU A 97 11.62 -0.86 0.97
CA GLU A 97 12.71 0.09 0.77
C GLU A 97 12.69 0.48 -0.70
N ALA A 98 12.48 1.75 -1.00
CA ALA A 98 12.46 2.24 -2.37
C ALA A 98 13.85 2.07 -2.99
N GLY A 99 14.05 0.91 -3.64
CA GLY A 99 15.32 0.52 -4.20
C GLY A 99 15.69 1.30 -5.46
N ARG A 100 16.76 0.85 -6.13
CA ARG A 100 17.33 1.52 -7.32
C ARG A 100 16.56 1.25 -8.62
N LYS A 101 15.50 0.43 -8.59
CA LYS A 101 14.68 0.09 -9.76
C LYS A 101 13.22 0.47 -9.48
N PRO A 102 12.40 0.74 -10.50
CA PRO A 102 10.96 0.87 -10.30
C PRO A 102 10.40 -0.38 -9.61
N GLU A 103 9.64 -0.17 -8.54
CA GLU A 103 9.07 -1.24 -7.73
C GLU A 103 7.57 -1.31 -7.95
N THR A 104 7.05 -2.52 -8.14
CA THR A 104 5.61 -2.76 -8.15
C THR A 104 5.27 -3.72 -7.03
N PHE A 105 4.60 -3.22 -6.01
CA PHE A 105 4.04 -4.02 -4.94
C PHE A 105 2.70 -4.59 -5.38
N ARG A 106 2.60 -5.93 -5.38
CA ARG A 106 1.37 -6.65 -5.76
C ARG A 106 0.84 -7.40 -4.54
N ARG A 107 -0.44 -7.21 -4.22
CA ARG A 107 -1.09 -7.94 -3.11
C ARG A 107 -2.56 -8.23 -3.42
N THR A 108 -3.01 -9.40 -3.00
CA THR A 108 -4.43 -9.76 -3.01
C THR A 108 -4.99 -9.65 -1.60
N VAL A 109 -5.99 -8.79 -1.40
CA VAL A 109 -6.75 -8.66 -0.15
C VAL A 109 -7.80 -9.78 -0.08
N TYR A 110 -7.67 -10.66 0.90
CA TYR A 110 -8.54 -11.84 1.04
C TYR A 110 -9.84 -11.59 1.81
N GLY A 111 -9.86 -10.54 2.62
CA GLY A 111 -11.00 -10.10 3.42
C GLY A 111 -10.65 -8.83 4.19
N TRP A 112 -11.64 -8.31 4.90
CA TRP A 112 -11.53 -7.10 5.71
C TRP A 112 -11.90 -7.42 7.16
N LEU A 113 -11.36 -6.65 8.12
CA LEU A 113 -11.55 -6.89 9.55
C LEU A 113 -13.02 -6.75 9.98
N ASP A 114 -13.74 -5.79 9.43
CA ASP A 114 -15.17 -5.56 9.65
C ASP A 114 -16.03 -6.72 9.12
N ASP A 115 -15.60 -7.42 8.06
CA ASP A 115 -16.30 -8.62 7.58
C ASP A 115 -16.25 -9.81 8.57
N LEU A 116 -15.44 -9.73 9.65
CA LEU A 116 -15.28 -10.79 10.64
C LEU A 116 -16.09 -10.59 11.92
N ARG A 117 -16.69 -9.40 12.07
CA ARG A 117 -17.37 -8.99 13.30
C ARG A 117 -18.89 -9.17 13.25
N ASP A 118 -19.39 -9.72 12.14
CA ASP A 118 -20.80 -10.05 11.91
C ASP A 118 -21.17 -11.47 12.38
#